data_AF-A0A9E2PN05-F1
#
_entry.id   AF-A0A9E2PN05-F1
#
_cell.length_a   1.000
_cell.length_b   1.000
_cell.length_c   1.000
_cell.angle_alpha   90.00
_cell.angle_beta   90.00
_cell.angle_gamma   90.00
#
_symmetry.space_group_name_H-M   'P 1'
#
loop_
_entity.id
_entity.type
_entity.pdbx_description
1 polymer ?
#
loop_
_entity_poly.entity_id
_entity_poly.type
_entity_poly.pdbx_seq_one_letter_code
_entity_poly.pdbx_strand_id
1 'polypeptide(L)' 'MDKLTPERRSWNMSRISSRDTKPEIIVRSLLHRMGFRFVLHRKDLPGKPDIVFPRYKIAVFVHGCFWHRHK' A
#
# COMPACT_ATOMS: atom_id res chain seq x y z
N MET A 1 -25.63 -1.49 10.30
CA MET A 1 -26.11 -0.10 10.19
C MET A 1 -24.88 0.80 10.17
N ASP A 2 -24.70 1.58 9.11
CA ASP A 2 -23.53 2.46 8.98
C ASP A 2 -23.61 3.55 10.06
N LYS A 3 -22.53 3.75 10.82
CA LYS A 3 -22.52 4.69 11.97
C LYS A 3 -22.36 6.14 11.51
N LEU A 4 -22.11 6.37 10.23
CA LEU A 4 -21.83 7.69 9.65
C LEU A 4 -22.96 8.14 8.73
N THR A 5 -23.19 9.46 8.69
CA THR A 5 -24.07 10.07 7.69
C THR A 5 -23.48 9.88 6.28
N PRO A 6 -24.30 9.81 5.22
CA PRO A 6 -23.83 9.62 3.84
C PRO A 6 -22.76 10.64 3.42
N GLU A 7 -22.93 11.90 3.83
CA GLU A 7 -21.99 13.00 3.56
C GLU A 7 -20.63 12.78 4.23
N ARG A 8 -20.62 12.39 5.51
CA ARG A 8 -19.38 12.05 6.24
C ARG A 8 -18.68 10.82 5.66
N ARG A 9 -19.44 9.83 5.18
CA ARG A 9 -18.88 8.67 4.50
C ARG A 9 -18.22 9.07 3.18
N SER A 10 -18.89 9.87 2.36
CA SER A 10 -18.33 10.40 1.11
C SER A 10 -17.04 11.19 1.35
N TRP A 11 -17.05 12.06 2.34
CA TRP A 11 -15.87 12.85 2.75
C TRP A 11 -14.71 11.99 3.27
N ASN A 12 -14.99 10.93 4.03
CA ASN A 12 -13.96 9.99 4.47
C ASN A 12 -13.37 9.22 3.28
N MET A 13 -14.22 8.70 2.39
CA MET A 13 -13.80 7.91 1.23
C MET A 13 -12.96 8.73 0.25
N SER A 14 -13.26 10.02 0.06
CA SER A 14 -12.49 10.90 -0.83
C SER A 14 -11.06 11.18 -0.33
N ARG A 15 -10.80 10.97 0.96
CA ARG A 15 -9.48 11.14 1.59
C ARG A 15 -8.63 9.87 1.58
N ILE A 16 -9.20 8.74 1.18
CA ILE A 16 -8.48 7.47 1.11
C ILE A 16 -7.63 7.49 -0.15
N SER A 17 -6.33 7.78 0.02
CA SER A 17 -5.37 7.71 -1.08
C SER A 17 -5.16 6.25 -1.49
N SER A 18 -5.13 6.01 -2.81
CA SER A 18 -4.82 4.69 -3.38
C SER A 18 -3.32 4.37 -3.41
N ARG A 19 -2.45 5.30 -2.98
CA ARG A 19 -0.98 5.18 -3.00
C ARG A 19 -0.37 5.93 -1.82
N ASP A 20 0.83 5.55 -1.42
CA ASP A 20 1.56 6.16 -0.29
C ASP A 20 0.72 6.10 1.00
N THR A 21 0.04 4.98 1.21
CA THR A 21 -0.70 4.77 2.44
C THR A 21 0.28 4.71 3.62
N LYS A 22 -0.19 5.07 4.82
CA LYS A 22 0.62 4.99 6.05
C LYS A 22 1.39 3.65 6.19
N PRO A 23 0.79 2.46 5.98
CA PRO A 23 1.53 1.21 6.04
C PRO A 23 2.61 1.10 4.96
N GLU A 24 2.37 1.54 3.71
CA GLU A 24 3.40 1.56 2.65
C GLU A 24 4.59 2.44 3.05
N ILE A 25 4.34 3.63 3.60
CA ILE A 25 5.39 4.57 4.04
C ILE A 25 6.24 3.95 5.16
N ILE A 26 5.60 3.30 6.14
CA ILE A 26 6.30 2.64 7.25
C ILE A 26 7.20 1.52 6.72
N VAL A 27 6.67 0.65 5.86
CA VAL A 27 7.43 -0.45 5.25
C VAL A 27 8.61 0.09 4.43
N ARG A 28 8.40 1.12 3.61
CA ARG A 28 9.47 1.78 2.85
C ARG A 28 10.56 2.35 3.75
N SER A 29 10.17 3.04 4.82
CA SER A 29 11.11 3.64 5.78
C SER A 29 11.94 2.56 6.47
N LEU A 30 11.30 1.47 6.91
CA LEU A 30 11.98 0.34 7.54
C LEU A 30 12.98 -0.32 6.58
N LEU A 31 12.57 -0.63 5.36
CA LEU A 31 13.43 -1.25 4.35
C LEU A 31 14.63 -0.38 4.00
N HIS A 32 14.42 0.93 3.89
CA HIS A 32 15.50 1.88 3.65
C HIS A 32 16.48 1.93 4.83
N ARG A 33 15.96 1.94 6.07
CA ARG A 33 16.79 1.90 7.29
C ARG A 33 17.57 0.60 7.42
N MET A 34 17.03 -0.52 6.94
CA MET A 34 17.71 -1.82 6.88
C MET A 34 18.73 -1.92 5.73
N GLY A 35 18.90 -0.88 4.91
CA GLY A 35 19.88 -0.84 3.82
C GLY A 35 19.44 -1.53 2.53
N PHE A 36 18.16 -1.90 2.42
CA PHE A 36 17.66 -2.50 1.18
C PHE A 36 17.38 -1.43 0.12
N ARG A 37 17.88 -1.70 -1.11
CA ARG A 37 17.47 -0.96 -2.30
C ARG A 37 16.25 -1.62 -2.94
N PHE A 38 15.19 -0.85 -3.11
CA PHE A 38 13.95 -1.28 -3.73
C PHE A 38 13.49 -0.28 -4.78
N VAL A 39 12.67 -0.76 -5.71
CA VAL A 39 11.99 0.02 -6.73
C VAL A 39 10.51 0.00 -6.43
N LEU A 40 9.86 1.17 -6.51
CA LEU A 40 8.43 1.30 -6.26
C LEU A 40 7.64 1.22 -7.56
N HIS A 41 6.42 0.69 -7.48
CA HIS A 41 5.42 0.72 -8.55
C HIS A 41 5.96 0.33 -9.94
N ARG A 42 6.70 -0.77 -10.01
CA ARG A 42 7.15 -1.36 -11.28
C ARG A 42 5.92 -1.70 -12.14
N LYS A 43 5.81 -1.07 -13.32
CA LYS A 43 4.71 -1.29 -14.27
C LYS A 43 4.96 -2.44 -15.23
N ASP A 44 6.20 -2.90 -15.32
CA ASP A 44 6.66 -4.01 -16.15
C ASP A 44 6.36 -5.39 -15.54
N LEU A 45 5.72 -5.44 -14.36
CA LEU A 45 5.35 -6.69 -13.68
C LEU A 45 3.83 -6.81 -13.53
N PRO A 46 3.28 -8.03 -13.68
CA PRO A 46 1.86 -8.29 -13.48
C PRO A 46 1.47 -8.01 -12.02
N GLY A 47 0.27 -7.47 -11.81
CA GLY A 47 -0.26 -7.18 -10.48
C GLY A 47 0.18 -5.86 -9.85
N LYS A 48 1.07 -5.08 -10.50
CA LYS A 48 1.54 -3.77 -10.02
C LYS A 48 2.01 -3.81 -8.55
N PRO A 49 3.13 -4.51 -8.28
CA PRO A 49 3.68 -4.61 -6.93
C PRO A 49 4.06 -3.23 -6.37
N ASP A 50 3.84 -3.06 -5.07
CA ASP A 50 4.16 -1.82 -4.35
C ASP A 50 5.66 -1.63 -4.21
N ILE A 51 6.35 -2.70 -3.80
CA ILE A 51 7.79 -2.71 -3.54
C ILE A 51 8.43 -3.89 -4.26
N VAL A 52 9.44 -3.62 -5.07
CA VAL A 52 10.19 -4.66 -5.80
C VAL A 52 11.66 -4.60 -5.44
N PHE A 53 12.25 -5.77 -5.24
CA PHE A 53 13.67 -5.96 -5.02
C PHE A 53 14.29 -6.69 -6.22
N PRO A 54 14.77 -5.98 -7.26
CA PRO A 54 15.30 -6.61 -8.46
C PRO A 54 16.47 -7.55 -8.18
N ARG A 55 17.37 -7.17 -7.25
CA ARG A 55 18.53 -7.97 -6.85
C ARG A 55 18.14 -9.32 -6.27
N TYR A 56 17.06 -9.36 -5.51
CA TYR A 56 16.59 -10.57 -4.81
C TYR A 56 15.48 -11.30 -5.58
N LYS A 57 15.01 -10.74 -6.70
CA LYS A 57 13.86 -11.23 -7.47
C LYS A 57 12.59 -11.39 -6.61
N ILE A 58 12.40 -10.49 -5.64
CA ILE A 58 11.25 -10.49 -4.71
C ILE A 58 10.35 -9.31 -5.02
N ALA A 59 9.03 -9.53 -5.00
CA ALA A 59 8.01 -8.49 -5.05
C ALA A 59 7.16 -8.56 -3.77
N VAL A 60 6.85 -7.40 -3.20
CA VAL A 60 6.06 -7.26 -1.97
C VAL A 60 4.84 -6.41 -2.28
N PHE A 61 3.68 -6.91 -1.87
CA PHE A 61 2.40 -6.24 -1.96
C PHE A 61 1.97 -5.79 -0.57
N VAL A 62 1.72 -4.50 -0.41
CA VAL A 62 1.28 -3.91 0.86
C VAL A 62 -0.22 -3.67 0.76
N HIS A 63 -0.99 -4.61 1.31
CA HIS A 63 -2.43 -4.62 1.19
C HIS A 63 -3.11 -4.22 2.50
N GLY A 64 -4.02 -3.25 2.42
CA GLY A 64 -4.84 -2.87 3.57
C GLY A 64 -5.82 -3.99 3.93
N CYS A 65 -5.76 -4.48 5.17
CA CYS A 65 -6.61 -5.59 5.66
C CYS A 65 -8.11 -5.36 5.41
N PHE A 66 -8.55 -4.11 5.53
CA PHE A 66 -9.94 -3.71 5.30
C PHE A 66 -10.41 -3.94 3.85
N TRP A 67 -9.57 -3.60 2.87
CA TRP A 67 -9.91 -3.72 1.45
C TRP A 67 -9.68 -5.13 0.91
N HIS A 68 -8.71 -5.86 1.49
CA HIS A 68 -8.35 -7.21 1.07
C HIS A 68 -9.05 -8.31 1.87
N ARG A 69 -10.01 -7.94 2.75
CA ARG A 69 -10.81 -8.89 3.54
C ARG A 69 -9.92 -9.90 4.28
N HIS A 70 -8.83 -9.42 4.88
CA HIS A 70 -7.96 -10.25 5.71
C HIS A 70 -8.79 -10.78 6.89
N LYS A 71 -8.75 -12.09 7.11
CA LYS A 71 -9.51 -12.79 8.15
C LYS A 71 -8.61 -13.12 9.32
#